data_AF-S2FQB5-F1
#
_entry.id   AF-S2FQB5-F1
#
_cell.length_a   1.000
_cell.length_b   1.000
_cell.length_c   1.000
_cell.angle_alpha   90.00
_cell.angle_beta   90.00
_cell.angle_gamma   90.00
#
_symmetry.space_group_name_H-M   'P 1'
#
loop_
_entity.id
_entity.type
_entity.pdbx_description
1 polymer ?
#
loop_
_entity_poly.entity_id
_entity_poly.type
_entity_poly.pdbx_seq_one_letter_code
_entity_poly.pdbx_strand_id
1 'polypeptide(L)'
;MGFFTKFGDGACDLAPLSGLVKNQVRAIARSFGAPEALVEKIPTADLEDLSPGKPDEASHGVTYAEIDAFLHGEPVREEAFKIIVDTYNKTHHKRVMPFAP
;
A
#
# COMPACT_ATOMS: atom_id res chain seq x y z
N MET A 1 -0.55 5.95 0.63
CA MET A 1 0.91 5.76 0.46
C MET A 1 1.44 6.02 -0.95
N GLY A 2 0.73 5.74 -2.06
CA GLY A 2 1.33 5.90 -3.40
C GLY A 2 2.54 4.98 -3.64
N PHE A 3 2.49 3.81 -3.02
CA PHE A 3 3.55 2.81 -2.98
C PHE A 3 3.42 1.84 -4.14
N PHE A 4 3.82 2.36 -5.29
CA PHE A 4 3.93 1.68 -6.57
C PHE A 4 4.90 2.51 -7.42
N THR A 5 5.48 1.89 -8.42
CA THR A 5 6.34 2.56 -9.40
C THR A 5 5.48 3.26 -10.43
N LYS A 6 5.67 4.57 -10.61
CA LYS A 6 4.97 5.33 -11.66
C LYS A 6 5.40 4.77 -13.02
N PHE A 7 4.42 4.37 -13.84
CA PHE A 7 4.64 3.67 -15.11
C PHE A 7 5.25 2.25 -15.00
N GLY A 8 5.42 1.72 -13.78
CA GLY A 8 5.77 0.32 -13.54
C GLY A 8 4.51 -0.48 -13.20
N ASP A 9 4.47 -1.08 -12.01
CA ASP A 9 3.28 -1.76 -11.47
C ASP A 9 2.05 -0.85 -11.33
N GLY A 10 2.24 0.47 -11.29
CA GLY A 10 1.14 1.43 -11.35
C GLY A 10 0.48 1.61 -12.72
N ALA A 11 1.05 1.08 -13.81
CA ALA A 11 0.46 1.15 -15.14
C ALA A 11 -0.37 -0.12 -15.41
N CYS A 12 -1.69 0.03 -15.43
CA CYS A 12 -2.63 -1.03 -15.73
C CYS A 12 -3.88 -0.47 -16.43
N ASP A 13 -4.59 -1.32 -17.18
CA ASP A 13 -5.86 -0.93 -17.79
C ASP A 13 -7.00 -0.93 -16.76
N LEU A 14 -6.97 -1.88 -15.82
CA LEU A 14 -7.97 -2.07 -14.78
C LEU A 14 -7.31 -2.40 -13.44
N ALA A 15 -7.84 -1.82 -12.36
CA ALA A 15 -7.37 -2.02 -10.98
C ALA A 15 -8.50 -2.55 -10.09
N PRO A 16 -8.80 -3.87 -10.11
CA PRO A 16 -9.98 -4.46 -9.44
C PRO A 16 -9.94 -4.39 -7.91
N LEU A 17 -8.76 -4.15 -7.33
CA LEU A 17 -8.58 -4.01 -5.88
C LEU A 17 -8.68 -2.55 -5.39
N SER A 18 -9.01 -1.62 -6.28
CA SER A 18 -9.12 -0.19 -5.92
C SER A 18 -10.15 0.02 -4.82
N GLY A 19 -9.78 0.81 -3.81
CA GLY A 19 -10.65 1.12 -2.66
C GLY A 19 -10.60 0.10 -1.52
N LEU A 20 -9.92 -1.05 -1.70
CA LEU A 20 -9.76 -2.04 -0.64
C LEU A 20 -8.54 -1.74 0.24
N VAL A 21 -8.71 -1.93 1.55
CA VAL A 21 -7.60 -1.92 2.52
C VAL A 21 -6.91 -3.29 2.58
N LYS A 22 -5.73 -3.39 3.20
CA LYS A 22 -4.90 -4.61 3.12
C LYS A 22 -5.60 -5.82 3.75
N ASN A 23 -6.27 -5.63 4.88
CA ASN A 23 -7.13 -6.61 5.54
C ASN A 23 -8.19 -7.15 4.57
N GLN A 24 -8.91 -6.28 3.86
CA GLN A 24 -9.98 -6.71 2.95
C GLN A 24 -9.43 -7.57 1.81
N VAL A 25 -8.25 -7.23 1.27
CA VAL A 25 -7.57 -8.08 0.27
C VAL A 25 -7.26 -9.47 0.85
N ARG A 26 -6.76 -9.55 2.09
CA ARG A 26 -6.52 -10.84 2.78
C ARG A 26 -7.82 -11.63 2.99
N ALA A 27 -8.90 -10.96 3.40
CA ALA A 27 -10.20 -11.59 3.61
C ALA A 27 -10.76 -12.18 2.31
N ILE A 28 -10.67 -11.45 1.19
CA ILE A 28 -11.06 -11.95 -0.13
C ILE A 28 -10.21 -13.16 -0.52
N ALA A 29 -8.89 -13.08 -0.35
CA ALA A 29 -7.99 -14.20 -0.66
C ALA A 29 -8.36 -15.48 0.12
N ARG A 30 -8.64 -15.37 1.43
CA ARG A 30 -9.13 -16.50 2.23
C ARG A 30 -10.47 -17.03 1.73
N SER A 31 -11.39 -16.14 1.35
CA SER A 31 -12.71 -16.54 0.82
C SER A 31 -12.59 -17.35 -0.49
N PHE A 32 -11.53 -17.12 -1.27
CA PHE A 32 -11.22 -17.87 -2.48
C PHE A 32 -10.35 -19.12 -2.23
N GLY A 33 -10.08 -19.45 -0.97
CA GLY A 33 -9.28 -20.64 -0.61
C GLY A 33 -7.79 -20.48 -0.84
N ALA A 34 -7.25 -19.24 -0.85
CA ALA A 34 -5.82 -19.02 -0.93
C ALA A 34 -5.10 -19.66 0.28
N PRO A 35 -3.91 -20.28 0.09
CA PRO A 35 -3.14 -20.84 1.19
C PRO A 35 -2.76 -19.77 2.22
N GLU A 36 -2.83 -20.09 3.51
CA GLU A 36 -2.55 -19.12 4.58
C GLU A 36 -1.11 -18.56 4.48
N ALA A 37 -0.15 -19.37 4.03
CA ALA A 37 1.23 -18.94 3.79
C ALA A 37 1.33 -17.82 2.73
N LEU A 38 0.40 -17.74 1.78
CA LEU A 38 0.33 -16.65 0.80
C LEU A 38 -0.37 -15.42 1.39
N VAL A 39 -1.48 -15.62 2.11
CA VAL A 39 -2.26 -14.54 2.71
C VAL A 39 -1.46 -13.78 3.76
N GLU A 40 -0.70 -14.51 4.58
CA GLU A 40 0.08 -13.98 5.70
C GLU A 40 1.53 -13.63 5.33
N LYS A 41 1.92 -13.83 4.06
CA LYS A 41 3.24 -13.44 3.58
C LYS A 41 3.48 -11.95 3.88
N ILE A 42 4.63 -11.65 4.48
CA ILE A 42 5.08 -10.27 4.71
C ILE A 42 5.12 -9.54 3.37
N PRO A 43 4.36 -8.43 3.20
CA PRO A 43 4.37 -7.67 1.97
C PRO A 43 5.75 -7.05 1.71
N THR A 44 6.23 -7.18 0.48
CA THR A 44 7.49 -6.61 0.01
C THR A 44 7.39 -6.34 -1.50
N ALA A 45 7.95 -5.23 -1.94
CA ALA A 45 8.18 -4.95 -3.36
C ALA A 45 9.40 -5.71 -3.94
N ASP A 46 10.34 -6.13 -3.08
CA ASP A 46 11.55 -6.90 -3.43
C ASP A 46 12.37 -6.29 -4.59
N LEU A 47 12.66 -4.98 -4.51
CA LEU A 47 13.35 -4.21 -5.56
C LEU A 47 14.79 -3.81 -5.22
N GLU A 48 15.21 -3.94 -3.96
CA GLU A 48 16.49 -3.39 -3.47
C GLU A 48 17.59 -4.48 -3.44
N ASP A 49 18.57 -4.41 -4.34
CA ASP A 49 19.70 -5.38 -4.39
C ASP A 49 20.47 -5.48 -3.06
N LEU A 50 20.62 -4.34 -2.37
CA LEU A 50 21.33 -4.25 -1.09
C LEU A 50 20.44 -4.62 0.11
N SER A 51 19.14 -4.82 -0.10
CA SER A 51 18.18 -5.21 0.95
C SER A 51 17.04 -6.06 0.37
N PRO A 52 17.33 -7.29 -0.11
CA PRO A 52 16.32 -8.18 -0.67
C PRO A 52 15.23 -8.52 0.34
N GLY A 53 13.98 -8.60 -0.11
CA GLY A 53 12.82 -8.92 0.72
C GLY A 53 12.47 -7.87 1.77
N LYS A 54 12.96 -6.63 1.64
CA LYS A 54 12.66 -5.53 2.56
C LYS A 54 11.15 -5.36 2.73
N PRO A 55 10.61 -5.44 3.96
CA PRO A 55 9.19 -5.27 4.22
C PRO A 55 8.71 -3.88 3.83
N ASP A 56 7.51 -3.80 3.26
CA ASP A 56 6.91 -2.51 2.87
C ASP A 56 6.75 -1.57 4.08
N GLU A 57 6.37 -2.11 5.23
CA GLU A 57 6.21 -1.37 6.49
C GLU A 57 7.52 -0.73 6.97
N ALA A 58 8.66 -1.38 6.71
CA ALA A 58 9.98 -0.82 7.02
C ALA A 58 10.31 0.38 6.12
N SER A 59 9.85 0.37 4.86
CA SER A 59 9.98 1.50 3.93
C SER A 59 8.98 2.63 4.24
N HIS A 60 7.82 2.30 4.81
CA HIS A 60 6.78 3.26 5.15
C HIS A 60 7.01 3.99 6.47
N GLY A 61 7.59 3.31 7.46
CA GLY A 61 7.61 3.79 8.84
C GLY A 61 6.24 3.71 9.54
N VAL A 62 5.27 3.03 8.91
CA VAL A 62 3.93 2.75 9.44
C VAL A 62 3.50 1.35 9.01
N THR A 63 2.66 0.71 9.84
CA THR A 63 2.14 -0.63 9.58
C THR A 63 0.91 -0.60 8.68
N TYR A 64 0.58 -1.71 8.02
CA TYR A 64 -0.69 -1.86 7.29
C TYR A 64 -1.90 -1.76 8.20
N ALA A 65 -1.81 -2.22 9.45
CA ALA A 65 -2.89 -2.07 10.42
C ALA A 65 -3.23 -0.59 10.67
N GLU A 66 -2.21 0.27 10.76
CA GLU A 66 -2.39 1.72 10.93
C GLU A 66 -2.92 2.39 9.66
N ILE A 67 -2.45 1.95 8.48
CA ILE A 67 -2.97 2.46 7.20
C ILE A 67 -4.45 2.08 7.03
N ASP A 68 -4.81 0.84 7.33
CA ASP A 68 -6.18 0.33 7.24
C ASP A 68 -7.09 1.09 8.23
N ALA A 69 -6.68 1.22 9.49
CA ALA A 69 -7.40 2.00 10.51
C ALA A 69 -7.61 3.45 10.09
N PHE A 70 -6.56 4.12 9.59
CA PHE A 70 -6.64 5.49 9.08
C PHE A 70 -7.66 5.61 7.93
N LEU A 71 -7.66 4.68 6.98
CA LEU A 71 -8.58 4.69 5.84
C LEU A 71 -10.04 4.41 6.24
N HIS A 72 -10.26 3.75 7.37
CA HIS A 72 -11.58 3.57 7.97
C HIS A 72 -12.01 4.70 8.91
N GLY A 73 -11.17 5.73 9.10
CA GLY A 73 -11.46 6.84 10.01
C GLY A 73 -11.31 6.48 11.48
N GLU A 74 -10.61 5.39 11.79
CA GLU A 74 -10.32 4.97 13.15
C GLU A 74 -9.13 5.76 13.74
N PRO A 75 -9.03 5.84 15.07
CA PRO A 75 -7.89 6.50 15.72
C PRO A 75 -6.57 5.79 15.41
N VAL A 76 -5.55 6.58 15.07
CA VAL A 76 -4.16 6.11 14.89
C VAL A 76 -3.19 6.98 15.67
N ARG A 77 -1.96 6.51 15.85
CA ARG A 77 -0.89 7.32 16.45
C ARG A 77 -0.67 8.59 15.62
N GLU A 78 -0.39 9.71 16.30
CA GLU A 78 -0.16 11.01 15.65
C GLU A 78 0.96 10.96 14.60
N GLU A 79 2.06 10.28 14.90
CA GLU A 79 3.17 10.07 13.97
C GLU A 79 2.70 9.32 12.69
N ALA A 80 1.88 8.28 12.85
CA ALA A 80 1.37 7.51 11.72
C ALA A 80 0.43 8.36 10.85
N PHE A 81 -0.46 9.14 11.47
CA PHE A 81 -1.31 10.09 10.77
C PHE A 81 -0.49 11.05 9.90
N LYS A 82 0.55 11.66 10.51
CA LYS A 82 1.44 12.59 9.83
C LYS A 82 2.16 11.94 8.65
N ILE A 83 2.75 10.76 8.85
CA ILE A 83 3.44 10.01 7.80
C ILE A 83 2.49 9.72 6.64
N ILE A 84 1.27 9.24 6.92
CA ILE A 84 0.28 8.87 5.90
C ILE A 84 -0.15 10.09 5.08
N VAL A 85 -0.51 11.19 5.74
CA VAL A 85 -0.97 12.43 5.08
C VAL A 85 0.15 13.07 4.27
N ASP A 86 1.34 13.21 4.84
CA ASP A 86 2.49 13.78 4.13
C ASP A 86 2.84 12.95 2.90
N THR A 87 2.84 11.63 3.03
CA THR A 87 3.13 10.71 1.91
C THR A 87 2.03 10.76 0.86
N TYR A 88 0.76 10.86 1.26
CA TYR A 88 -0.34 11.05 0.33
C TYR A 88 -0.14 12.31 -0.51
N ASN A 89 0.13 13.45 0.13
CA ASN A 89 0.35 14.72 -0.56
C ASN A 89 1.56 14.66 -1.50
N LYS A 90 2.71 14.17 -1.01
CA LYS A 90 3.95 14.03 -1.80
C LYS A 90 3.78 13.17 -3.04
N THR A 91 2.93 12.14 -2.98
CA THR A 91 2.73 11.18 -4.08
C THR A 91 1.53 11.51 -4.97
N HIS A 92 0.91 12.69 -4.83
CA HIS A 92 -0.28 13.08 -5.60
C HIS A 92 -0.07 12.91 -7.12
N HIS A 93 1.10 13.28 -7.62
CA HIS A 93 1.49 13.16 -9.03
C HIS A 93 1.49 11.72 -9.60
N LYS A 94 1.37 10.69 -8.75
CA LYS A 94 1.25 9.29 -9.18
C LYS A 94 -0.20 8.87 -9.44
N ARG A 95 -1.19 9.64 -8.99
CA ARG A 95 -2.63 9.33 -9.07
C ARG A 95 -3.41 10.26 -9.99
N VAL A 96 -2.72 11.16 -10.67
CA VAL A 96 -3.31 12.09 -11.65
C VAL A 96 -2.54 12.00 -12.96
N MET A 97 -3.20 12.38 -14.06
CA MET A 97 -2.54 12.52 -15.36
C MET A 97 -1.41 13.56 -15.27
N PRO A 98 -0.38 13.46 -16.12
CA PRO A 98 0.63 14.50 -16.24
C PRO A 98 -0.03 15.88 -16.46
N PHE A 99 0.45 16.89 -15.75
CA PHE A 99 -0.03 18.25 -15.93
C PHE A 99 0.32 18.73 -17.35
N ALA A 100 -0.68 19.27 -18.04
CA ALA A 100 -0.50 19.99 -19.30
C ALA A 100 -0.58 21.51 -19.03
N PRO A 101 0.11 22.34 -19.83
CA PRO A 101 -0.04 23.80 -19.79
C PRO A 101 -1.45 24.29 -20.09
#